data_AF-A0A0F9NSW0-F1
#
_entry.id   AF-A0A0F9NSW0-F1
#
_cell.length_a   1.000
_cell.length_b   1.000
_cell.length_c   1.000
_cell.angle_alpha   90.00
_cell.angle_beta   90.00
_cell.angle_gamma   90.00
#
_symmetry.space_group_name_H-M   'P 1'
#
loop_
_entity.id
_entity.type
_entity.pdbx_description
1 polymer ?
#
loop_
_entity_poly.entity_id
_entity_poly.type
_entity_poly.pdbx_seq_one_letter_code
_entity_poly.pdbx_strand_id
1 'polypeptide(L)'
;MKSLGFPDLRIHHSINHFDFIKTDRRILIIGPMGSGKSEFSARIYRDSQVAMQKSQKVRKLTSSKRVDRRNVFYIRSKIDDKRFAEYPINSIAYRGGYVVPGKNIASIENSFELEGIFESNPTVGTWIIDEIEFFDERIAYVIAQHAKQRSLNFIFPMLILNFRKDLFNRTARLIMEESTDVFPLTAYCEHPDCIRDSYYTYRFYSVDGKECPALYFDPLIIVGGDKRTNDPKIPNYSTRCDHHHFLPGKEYTFMILKPLGELAYGGNVKPLLKELNLVKHDIEQSRLYTHFVDRFIRTENPKPTMMDALRVSCISEKALIYLFTEENIITAEQMQYLMREIGGDMNYINERLMENRKMQLTDVHEES
;
A
#
# COMPACT_ATOMS: atom_id res chain seq x y z
N MET A 1 1.84 18.65 11.63
CA MET A 1 1.37 17.36 12.18
C MET A 1 2.09 17.10 13.49
N LYS A 2 1.38 16.69 14.56
CA LYS A 2 2.01 16.29 15.83
C LYS A 2 2.95 15.11 15.55
N SER A 3 4.17 15.20 16.10
CA SER A 3 5.30 14.29 15.90
C SER A 3 4.92 12.80 15.97
N LEU A 4 4.92 12.13 14.82
CA LEU A 4 4.91 10.66 14.66
C LEU A 4 6.35 10.10 14.57
N GLY A 5 7.36 10.81 15.11
CA GLY A 5 8.77 10.39 14.97
C GLY A 5 9.35 10.58 13.57
N PHE A 6 8.77 11.49 12.77
CA PHE A 6 9.32 11.87 11.47
C PHE A 6 10.69 12.57 11.64
N PRO A 7 11.63 12.38 10.70
CA PRO A 7 12.83 13.23 10.62
C PRO A 7 12.43 14.69 10.34
N ASP A 8 13.40 15.62 10.39
CA ASP A 8 13.18 17.03 10.03
C ASP A 8 12.79 17.18 8.55
N LEU A 9 11.49 17.03 8.27
CA LEU A 9 10.90 17.11 6.93
C LEU A 9 10.41 18.53 6.64
N ARG A 10 10.78 19.06 5.47
CA ARG A 10 10.19 20.30 4.96
C ARG A 10 8.84 20.00 4.34
N ILE A 11 7.78 20.54 4.94
CA ILE A 11 6.40 20.39 4.45
C ILE A 11 6.07 21.51 3.46
N HIS A 12 5.59 21.15 2.27
CA HIS A 12 5.20 22.09 1.21
C HIS A 12 3.68 22.11 1.03
N HIS A 13 3.08 23.30 0.86
CA HIS A 13 1.62 23.49 0.85
C HIS A 13 1.07 24.25 -0.39
N SER A 14 1.75 24.22 -1.54
CA SER A 14 1.21 24.83 -2.78
C SER A 14 1.67 24.12 -4.05
N ILE A 15 0.77 24.04 -5.03
CA ILE A 15 0.95 23.42 -6.34
C ILE A 15 1.72 24.40 -7.26
N ASN A 16 2.98 24.69 -6.93
CA ASN A 16 3.90 25.40 -7.83
C ASN A 16 4.55 24.41 -8.82
N HIS A 17 5.13 24.94 -9.91
CA HIS A 17 5.93 24.13 -10.83
C HIS A 17 7.11 23.47 -10.11
N PHE A 18 7.58 22.34 -10.61
CA PHE A 18 8.71 21.64 -10.01
C PHE A 18 10.02 22.45 -10.13
N ASP A 19 10.74 22.58 -9.01
CA ASP A 19 12.02 23.29 -8.93
C ASP A 19 13.19 22.36 -9.31
N PHE A 20 13.63 22.44 -10.56
CA PHE A 20 14.79 21.71 -11.07
C PHE A 20 16.15 22.33 -10.70
N ILE A 21 16.18 23.50 -10.04
CA ILE A 21 17.44 24.15 -9.64
C ILE A 21 18.03 23.43 -8.43
N LYS A 22 17.19 23.12 -7.43
CA LYS A 22 17.62 22.43 -6.20
C LYS A 22 18.08 21.00 -6.48
N THR A 23 19.14 20.59 -5.77
CA THR A 23 19.76 19.26 -5.83
C THR A 23 19.55 18.48 -4.55
N ASP A 24 19.91 17.19 -4.59
CA ASP A 24 20.00 16.30 -3.42
C ASP A 24 18.68 16.13 -2.66
N ARG A 25 17.56 16.33 -3.36
CA ARG A 25 16.22 16.22 -2.76
C ARG A 25 15.70 14.80 -2.86
N ARG A 26 15.13 14.33 -1.76
CA ARG A 26 14.40 13.07 -1.64
C ARG A 26 12.99 13.41 -1.19
N ILE A 27 12.07 13.42 -2.14
CA ILE A 27 10.77 14.09 -2.00
C ILE A 27 9.69 13.03 -1.88
N LEU A 28 9.00 13.00 -0.74
CA LEU A 28 7.80 12.19 -0.55
C LEU A 28 6.60 12.92 -1.13
N ILE A 29 5.84 12.24 -2.00
CA ILE A 29 4.49 12.65 -2.37
C ILE A 29 3.54 11.66 -1.72
N ILE A 30 2.91 12.06 -0.63
CA ILE A 30 2.07 11.18 0.19
C ILE A 30 0.61 11.58 0.07
N GLY A 31 -0.28 10.62 0.28
CA GLY A 31 -1.72 10.84 0.29
C GLY A 31 -2.46 9.52 0.10
N PRO A 32 -3.78 9.48 0.36
CA PRO A 32 -4.55 8.25 0.19
C PRO A 32 -4.63 7.83 -1.29
N MET A 33 -5.13 6.62 -1.55
CA MET A 33 -5.43 6.20 -2.93
C MET A 33 -6.41 7.20 -3.56
N GLY A 34 -6.16 7.64 -4.79
CA GLY A 34 -7.01 8.63 -5.46
C GLY A 34 -6.70 10.11 -5.17
N SER A 35 -5.69 10.43 -4.35
CA SER A 35 -5.27 11.81 -4.07
C SER A 35 -4.43 12.48 -5.18
N GLY A 36 -4.29 11.86 -6.36
CA GLY A 36 -3.53 12.43 -7.48
C GLY A 36 -2.00 12.28 -7.41
N LYS A 37 -1.46 11.30 -6.67
CA LYS A 37 0.00 11.06 -6.57
C LYS A 37 0.67 10.86 -7.95
N SER A 38 0.18 9.92 -8.75
CA SER A 38 0.71 9.67 -10.11
C SER A 38 0.42 10.82 -11.08
N GLU A 39 -0.66 11.59 -10.86
CA GLU A 39 -0.91 12.83 -11.62
C GLU A 39 0.15 13.90 -11.29
N PHE A 40 0.58 14.00 -10.03
CA PHE A 40 1.69 14.86 -9.63
C PHE A 40 2.99 14.43 -10.32
N SER A 41 3.26 13.12 -10.44
CA SER A 41 4.38 12.58 -11.22
C SER A 41 4.32 13.00 -12.69
N ALA A 42 3.15 12.87 -13.31
CA ALA A 42 2.91 13.31 -14.69
C ALA A 42 3.13 14.83 -14.84
N ARG A 43 2.75 15.62 -13.84
CA ARG A 43 3.01 17.06 -13.81
C ARG A 43 4.51 17.38 -13.74
N ILE A 44 5.28 16.72 -12.89
CA ILE A 44 6.74 16.89 -12.83
C ILE A 44 7.36 16.61 -14.21
N TYR A 45 6.93 15.53 -14.87
CA TYR A 45 7.38 15.22 -16.22
C TYR A 45 7.01 16.33 -17.24
N ARG A 46 5.78 16.86 -17.20
CA ARG A 46 5.37 17.99 -18.06
C ARG A 46 6.21 19.26 -17.80
N ASP A 47 6.44 19.61 -16.54
CA ASP A 47 7.29 20.74 -16.17
C ASP A 47 8.72 20.56 -16.70
N SER A 48 9.22 19.32 -16.73
CA SER A 48 10.54 18.99 -17.26
C SER A 48 10.64 19.26 -18.77
N GLN A 49 9.58 18.98 -19.53
CA GLN A 49 9.53 19.27 -20.97
C GLN A 49 9.63 20.77 -21.25
N VAL A 50 8.94 21.60 -20.46
CA VAL A 50 9.06 23.06 -20.54
C VAL A 50 10.44 23.54 -20.12
N ALA A 51 11.03 22.95 -19.07
CA ALA A 51 12.37 23.28 -18.60
C ALA A 51 13.47 22.89 -19.61
N MET A 52 13.29 21.80 -20.35
CA MET A 52 14.21 21.32 -21.38
C MET A 52 14.33 22.30 -22.57
N GLN A 53 13.25 23.02 -22.89
CA GLN A 53 13.23 24.03 -23.95
C GLN A 53 13.94 25.34 -23.55
N LYS A 54 14.33 25.51 -22.28
CA LYS A 54 14.96 26.74 -21.81
C LYS A 54 16.42 26.85 -22.27
N SER A 55 16.90 28.09 -22.29
CA SER A 55 18.23 28.43 -22.79
C SER A 55 19.37 27.77 -22.01
N GLN A 56 20.57 27.85 -22.56
CA GLN A 56 21.79 27.35 -21.92
C GLN A 56 22.03 27.96 -20.53
N LYS A 57 21.55 29.18 -20.27
CA LYS A 57 21.61 29.81 -18.95
C LYS A 57 20.84 29.00 -17.91
N VAL A 58 19.64 28.53 -18.25
CA VAL A 58 18.83 27.69 -17.36
C VAL A 58 19.44 26.29 -17.23
N ARG A 59 19.93 25.70 -18.32
CA ARG A 59 20.63 24.41 -18.28
C ARG A 59 21.79 24.41 -17.28
N LYS A 60 22.58 25.48 -17.22
CA LYS A 60 23.68 25.62 -16.23
C LYS A 60 23.18 25.62 -14.77
N LEU A 61 21.94 26.05 -14.51
CA LEU A 61 21.34 26.07 -13.17
C LEU A 61 20.72 24.73 -12.79
N THR A 62 20.32 23.92 -13.77
CA THR A 62 19.55 22.67 -13.56
C THR A 62 20.35 21.41 -13.86
N SER A 63 21.58 21.53 -14.35
CA SER A 63 22.48 20.41 -14.61
C SER A 63 23.71 20.48 -13.72
N SER A 64 24.24 19.32 -13.32
CA SER A 64 25.60 19.16 -12.81
C SER A 64 26.46 18.45 -13.87
N LYS A 65 27.77 18.32 -13.66
CA LYS A 65 28.71 17.85 -14.71
C LYS A 65 28.28 16.55 -15.42
N ARG A 66 27.60 15.62 -14.72
CA ARG A 66 27.21 14.32 -15.28
C ARG A 66 25.70 14.13 -15.47
N VAL A 67 24.84 14.95 -14.83
CA VAL A 67 23.39 14.75 -14.83
C VAL A 67 22.63 16.04 -15.12
N ASP A 68 21.48 15.93 -15.78
CA ASP A 68 20.53 17.02 -15.99
C ASP A 68 19.25 16.75 -15.20
N ARG A 69 18.92 17.57 -14.21
CA ARG A 69 17.71 17.36 -13.38
C ARG A 69 16.42 17.51 -14.17
N ARG A 70 16.45 18.16 -15.33
CA ARG A 70 15.32 18.25 -16.24
C ARG A 70 15.10 16.94 -17.01
N ASN A 71 16.12 16.09 -17.11
CA ASN A 71 15.98 14.73 -17.61
C ASN A 71 15.35 13.86 -16.52
N VAL A 72 14.04 13.64 -16.65
CA VAL A 72 13.21 12.89 -15.71
C VAL A 72 13.05 11.47 -16.20
N PHE A 73 13.23 10.49 -15.32
CA PHE A 73 12.98 9.08 -15.56
C PHE A 73 11.97 8.54 -14.56
N TYR A 74 11.00 7.76 -15.05
CA TYR A 74 9.93 7.20 -14.23
C TYR A 74 10.09 5.69 -14.07
N ILE A 75 10.00 5.22 -12.83
CA ILE A 75 10.10 3.82 -12.44
C ILE A 75 8.77 3.42 -11.83
N ARG A 76 8.22 2.28 -12.26
CA ARG A 76 7.06 1.64 -11.62
C ARG A 76 7.39 0.24 -11.14
N SER A 77 6.64 -0.21 -10.14
CA SER A 77 6.66 -1.61 -9.72
C SER A 77 5.87 -2.48 -10.70
N LYS A 78 6.40 -3.66 -11.04
CA LYS A 78 5.66 -4.69 -11.79
C LYS A 78 4.35 -5.13 -11.12
N ILE A 79 4.25 -4.99 -9.79
CA ILE A 79 3.00 -5.28 -9.05
C ILE A 79 1.85 -4.39 -9.55
N ASP A 80 2.16 -3.19 -10.05
CA ASP A 80 1.18 -2.21 -10.53
C ASP A 80 0.82 -2.38 -12.02
N ASP A 81 1.45 -3.31 -12.75
CA ASP A 81 1.25 -3.46 -14.21
C ASP A 81 -0.22 -3.78 -14.58
N LYS A 82 -0.97 -4.42 -13.68
CA LYS A 82 -2.38 -4.76 -13.91
C LYS A 82 -3.34 -3.59 -13.69
N ARG A 83 -2.92 -2.55 -12.97
CA ARG A 83 -3.76 -1.44 -12.50
C ARG A 83 -4.26 -0.55 -13.63
N PHE A 84 -3.44 -0.42 -14.68
CA PHE A 84 -3.63 0.53 -15.78
C PHE A 84 -3.47 -0.17 -17.14
N ALA A 85 -3.99 -1.39 -17.26
CA ALA A 85 -3.83 -2.24 -18.43
C ALA A 85 -4.41 -1.62 -19.73
N GLU A 86 -5.36 -0.69 -19.62
CA GLU A 86 -5.90 0.04 -20.77
C GLU A 86 -4.99 1.14 -21.32
N TYR A 87 -3.99 1.59 -20.57
CA TYR A 87 -3.08 2.65 -20.99
C TYR A 87 -1.82 2.08 -21.66
N PRO A 88 -1.11 2.87 -22.49
CA PRO A 88 0.14 2.42 -23.09
C PRO A 88 1.16 1.99 -22.02
N ILE A 89 1.87 0.89 -22.26
CA ILE A 89 2.81 0.31 -21.29
C ILE A 89 3.91 1.28 -20.88
N ASN A 90 4.30 2.18 -21.79
CA ASN A 90 5.30 3.22 -21.61
C ASN A 90 4.71 4.57 -21.20
N SER A 91 3.60 4.57 -20.45
CA SER A 91 2.94 5.78 -19.96
C SER A 91 2.98 5.90 -18.44
N ILE A 92 3.00 7.13 -17.94
CA ILE A 92 2.66 7.47 -16.57
C ILE A 92 1.15 7.64 -16.54
N ALA A 93 0.44 6.61 -16.10
CA ALA A 93 -1.01 6.58 -16.03
C ALA A 93 -1.50 7.14 -14.69
N TYR A 94 -2.66 7.81 -14.72
CA TYR A 94 -3.37 8.30 -13.54
C TYR A 94 -4.87 8.32 -13.82
N ARG A 95 -5.69 8.50 -12.79
CA ARG A 95 -7.15 8.61 -12.98
C ARG A 95 -7.46 9.84 -13.84
N GLY A 96 -8.10 9.63 -14.98
CA GLY A 96 -8.47 10.71 -15.91
C GLY A 96 -7.46 11.01 -17.02
N GLY A 97 -6.33 10.30 -17.10
CA GLY A 97 -5.41 10.45 -18.23
C GLY A 97 -4.05 9.80 -18.06
N TYR A 98 -3.15 10.09 -19.00
CA TYR A 98 -1.77 9.60 -18.97
C TYR A 98 -0.83 10.59 -19.65
N VAL A 99 0.48 10.41 -19.47
CA VAL A 99 1.52 11.05 -20.28
C VAL A 99 2.54 10.00 -20.72
N VAL A 100 3.16 10.18 -21.89
CA VAL A 100 4.12 9.20 -22.45
C VAL A 100 5.53 9.77 -22.35
N PRO A 101 6.36 9.34 -21.37
CA PRO A 101 7.76 9.77 -21.23
C PRO A 101 8.72 9.23 -22.30
N GLY A 102 8.23 8.44 -23.27
CA GLY A 102 9.05 7.85 -24.32
C GLY A 102 9.91 6.73 -23.78
N LYS A 103 11.24 6.84 -23.90
CA LYS A 103 12.21 5.84 -23.40
C LYS A 103 12.53 6.00 -21.91
N ASN A 104 12.11 7.10 -21.28
CA ASN A 104 12.44 7.42 -19.90
C ASN A 104 11.44 6.80 -18.91
N ILE A 105 11.15 5.52 -19.09
CA ILE A 105 10.27 4.74 -18.23
C ILE A 105 10.72 3.29 -18.17
N ALA A 106 10.65 2.68 -16.98
CA ALA A 106 10.85 1.25 -16.79
C ALA A 106 9.87 0.68 -15.76
N SER A 107 9.45 -0.57 -15.97
CA SER A 107 8.78 -1.39 -14.96
C SER A 107 9.81 -2.36 -14.38
N ILE A 108 9.95 -2.37 -13.05
CA ILE A 108 10.96 -3.18 -12.35
C ILE A 108 10.35 -3.95 -11.18
N GLU A 109 11.03 -5.00 -10.77
CA GLU A 109 10.56 -5.91 -9.71
C GLU A 109 11.20 -5.66 -8.34
N ASN A 110 12.48 -5.31 -8.35
CA ASN A 110 13.34 -5.25 -7.16
C ASN A 110 14.45 -4.20 -7.30
N SER A 111 15.18 -3.98 -6.21
CA SER A 111 16.27 -3.01 -6.15
C SER A 111 17.47 -3.31 -7.05
N PHE A 112 17.68 -4.55 -7.50
CA PHE A 112 18.80 -4.91 -8.40
C PHE A 112 18.55 -4.42 -9.82
N GLU A 113 17.31 -4.57 -10.32
CA GLU A 113 16.92 -4.01 -11.61
C GLU A 113 17.07 -2.48 -11.63
N LEU A 114 16.75 -1.80 -10.52
CA LEU A 114 16.91 -0.34 -10.39
C LEU A 114 18.36 0.11 -10.61
N GLU A 115 19.35 -0.61 -10.07
CA GLU A 115 20.77 -0.28 -10.26
C GLU A 115 21.18 -0.38 -11.73
N GLY A 116 20.78 -1.45 -12.42
CA GLY A 116 21.02 -1.60 -13.86
C GLY A 116 20.41 -0.47 -14.69
N ILE A 117 19.24 0.03 -14.28
CA ILE A 117 18.62 1.21 -14.90
C ILE A 117 19.43 2.49 -14.62
N PHE A 118 19.96 2.68 -13.41
CA PHE A 118 20.83 3.83 -13.09
C PHE A 118 22.13 3.83 -13.88
N GLU A 119 22.71 2.67 -14.14
CA GLU A 119 23.92 2.51 -14.96
C GLU A 119 23.65 2.83 -16.44
N SER A 120 22.52 2.34 -16.95
CA SER A 120 22.12 2.52 -18.35
C SER A 120 21.68 3.96 -18.68
N ASN A 121 21.37 4.78 -17.67
CA ASN A 121 20.85 6.14 -17.84
C ASN A 121 21.66 7.17 -17.04
N PRO A 122 22.96 7.36 -17.33
CA PRO A 122 23.87 8.13 -16.49
C PRO A 122 23.62 9.64 -16.50
N THR A 123 22.81 10.16 -17.44
CA THR A 123 22.51 11.59 -17.60
C THR A 123 21.24 12.05 -16.89
N VAL A 124 20.43 11.11 -16.38
CA VAL A 124 19.19 11.41 -15.66
C VAL A 124 19.52 12.05 -14.32
N GLY A 125 18.95 13.22 -14.06
CA GLY A 125 19.13 13.93 -12.79
C GLY A 125 17.90 13.90 -11.88
N THR A 126 16.75 13.42 -12.35
CA THR A 126 15.53 13.32 -11.55
C THR A 126 14.82 12.00 -11.79
N TRP A 127 14.59 11.26 -10.71
CA TRP A 127 14.02 9.93 -10.70
C TRP A 127 12.69 9.94 -9.96
N ILE A 128 11.62 9.52 -10.62
CA ILE A 128 10.33 9.27 -9.98
C ILE A 128 10.21 7.77 -9.81
N ILE A 129 10.03 7.29 -8.58
CA ILE A 129 9.86 5.87 -8.27
C ILE A 129 8.50 5.70 -7.62
N ASP A 130 7.52 5.30 -8.44
CA ASP A 130 6.10 5.20 -8.06
C ASP A 130 5.83 3.91 -7.28
N GLU A 131 4.96 4.03 -6.28
CA GLU A 131 4.54 2.95 -5.36
C GLU A 131 5.76 2.20 -4.76
N ILE A 132 6.75 2.98 -4.30
CA ILE A 132 8.04 2.47 -3.81
C ILE A 132 7.91 1.56 -2.58
N GLU A 133 6.82 1.68 -1.81
CA GLU A 133 6.50 0.84 -0.68
C GLU A 133 6.41 -0.65 -1.05
N PHE A 134 6.12 -0.99 -2.31
CA PHE A 134 6.03 -2.40 -2.71
C PHE A 134 7.38 -3.06 -2.98
N PHE A 135 8.49 -2.33 -2.93
CA PHE A 135 9.83 -2.88 -3.13
C PHE A 135 10.46 -3.40 -1.83
N ASP A 136 11.54 -4.16 -1.99
CA ASP A 136 12.40 -4.62 -0.90
C ASP A 136 13.07 -3.46 -0.15
N GLU A 137 13.43 -3.67 1.12
CA GLU A 137 14.04 -2.64 1.97
C GLU A 137 15.39 -2.13 1.45
N ARG A 138 16.11 -2.96 0.67
CA ARG A 138 17.40 -2.60 0.10
C ARG A 138 17.28 -1.42 -0.88
N ILE A 139 16.11 -1.20 -1.50
CA ILE A 139 15.88 -0.07 -2.40
C ILE A 139 16.20 1.29 -1.74
N ALA A 140 15.90 1.45 -0.46
CA ALA A 140 16.15 2.68 0.27
C ALA A 140 17.64 3.01 0.35
N TYR A 141 18.48 1.99 0.58
CA TYR A 141 19.94 2.14 0.64
C TYR A 141 20.57 2.40 -0.72
N VAL A 142 20.09 1.71 -1.77
CA VAL A 142 20.50 1.96 -3.16
C VAL A 142 20.25 3.43 -3.51
N ILE A 143 19.04 3.93 -3.26
CA ILE A 143 18.66 5.32 -3.51
C ILE A 143 19.54 6.30 -2.71
N ALA A 144 19.72 6.06 -1.41
CA ALA A 144 20.53 6.93 -0.55
C ALA A 144 21.99 7.02 -1.02
N GLN A 145 22.57 5.89 -1.46
CA GLN A 145 23.91 5.84 -2.02
C GLN A 145 24.01 6.64 -3.32
N HIS A 146 23.06 6.45 -4.25
CA HIS A 146 23.05 7.16 -5.53
C HIS A 146 22.77 8.67 -5.37
N ALA A 147 21.91 9.05 -4.44
CA ALA A 147 21.63 10.46 -4.13
C ALA A 147 22.89 11.20 -3.72
N LYS A 148 23.66 10.64 -2.77
CA LYS A 148 24.90 11.25 -2.25
C LYS A 148 26.00 11.38 -3.29
N GLN A 149 26.09 10.45 -4.24
CA GLN A 149 27.19 10.41 -5.20
C GLN A 149 26.99 11.31 -6.44
N ARG A 150 25.75 11.61 -6.82
CA ARG A 150 25.44 12.16 -8.14
C ARG A 150 24.58 13.43 -8.13
N SER A 151 24.27 14.00 -6.97
CA SER A 151 23.40 15.18 -6.84
C SER A 151 22.05 15.02 -7.56
N LEU A 152 21.45 13.85 -7.36
CA LEU A 152 20.18 13.45 -7.96
C LEU A 152 19.01 13.97 -7.12
N ASN A 153 17.88 14.16 -7.79
CA ASN A 153 16.60 14.28 -7.12
C ASN A 153 15.83 12.95 -7.25
N PHE A 154 15.23 12.52 -6.15
CA PHE A 154 14.32 11.39 -6.11
C PHE A 154 12.94 11.86 -5.64
N ILE A 155 11.90 11.34 -6.29
CA ILE A 155 10.51 11.59 -5.96
C ILE A 155 9.83 10.25 -5.73
N PHE A 156 9.13 10.14 -4.60
CA PHE A 156 8.46 8.94 -4.13
C PHE A 156 6.96 9.21 -3.97
N PRO A 157 6.16 9.08 -5.04
CA PRO A 157 4.72 8.96 -4.90
C PRO A 157 4.42 7.59 -4.30
N MET A 158 3.82 7.58 -3.10
CA MET A 158 3.60 6.36 -2.33
C MET A 158 2.45 6.48 -1.34
N LEU A 159 1.89 5.35 -0.92
CA LEU A 159 1.08 5.23 0.28
C LEU A 159 2.00 5.14 1.50
N ILE A 160 2.04 6.21 2.31
CA ILE A 160 2.77 6.17 3.58
C ILE A 160 2.00 5.42 4.67
N LEU A 161 0.65 5.44 4.61
CA LEU A 161 -0.23 4.71 5.52
C LEU A 161 -0.97 3.60 4.77
N ASN A 162 -1.13 2.44 5.42
CA ASN A 162 -2.02 1.39 4.96
C ASN A 162 -3.48 1.65 5.35
N PHE A 163 -4.39 0.72 4.99
CA PHE A 163 -5.82 0.85 5.29
C PHE A 163 -6.13 0.88 6.81
N ARG A 164 -5.22 0.41 7.66
CA ARG A 164 -5.36 0.41 9.13
C ARG A 164 -4.95 1.73 9.78
N LYS A 165 -4.52 2.71 8.97
CA LYS A 165 -3.93 3.99 9.38
C LYS A 165 -2.55 3.85 10.05
N ASP A 166 -1.90 2.70 9.88
CA ASP A 166 -0.52 2.47 10.33
C ASP A 166 0.45 2.71 9.16
N LEU A 167 1.75 2.88 9.45
CA LEU A 167 2.78 2.94 8.42
C LEU A 167 2.67 1.73 7.49
N PHE A 168 2.76 1.96 6.17
CA PHE A 168 2.41 0.95 5.18
C PHE A 168 3.22 -0.34 5.38
N ASN A 169 4.55 -0.23 5.43
CA ASN A 169 5.47 -1.30 5.76
C ASN A 169 6.85 -0.74 6.13
N ARG A 170 7.85 -1.62 6.28
CA ARG A 170 9.23 -1.25 6.62
C ARG A 170 9.92 -0.43 5.51
N THR A 171 9.71 -0.77 4.24
CA THR A 171 10.25 -0.01 3.11
C THR A 171 9.76 1.43 3.14
N ALA A 172 8.46 1.65 3.36
CA ALA A 172 7.88 2.98 3.49
C ALA A 172 8.53 3.81 4.60
N ARG A 173 8.80 3.18 5.76
CA ARG A 173 9.50 3.81 6.87
C ARG A 173 10.94 4.21 6.49
N LEU A 174 11.71 3.33 5.87
CA LEU A 174 13.10 3.60 5.48
C LEU A 174 13.19 4.73 4.45
N ILE A 175 12.30 4.74 3.46
CA ILE A 175 12.21 5.82 2.46
C ILE A 175 11.87 7.15 3.14
N MET A 176 10.97 7.13 4.11
CA MET A 176 10.61 8.31 4.89
C MET A 176 11.78 8.84 5.72
N GLU A 177 12.56 7.96 6.38
CA GLU A 177 13.74 8.32 7.17
C GLU A 177 14.82 9.01 6.32
N GLU A 178 14.99 8.58 5.07
CA GLU A 178 15.96 9.16 4.14
C GLU A 178 15.46 10.44 3.45
N SER A 179 14.17 10.75 3.52
CA SER A 179 13.57 11.85 2.76
C SER A 179 13.87 13.25 3.33
N THR A 180 13.93 14.25 2.45
CA THR A 180 14.24 15.66 2.79
C THR A 180 13.02 16.56 2.76
N ASP A 181 12.01 16.19 1.97
CA ASP A 181 10.83 17.01 1.69
C ASP A 181 9.58 16.13 1.64
N VAL A 182 8.43 16.71 2.02
CA VAL A 182 7.13 16.05 1.91
C VAL A 182 6.09 16.97 1.29
N PHE A 183 5.37 16.43 0.31
CA PHE A 183 4.21 17.02 -0.34
C PHE A 183 2.98 16.17 0.04
N PRO A 184 2.23 16.58 1.08
CA PRO A 184 1.00 15.90 1.44
C PRO A 184 -0.12 16.30 0.47
N LEU A 185 -0.68 15.31 -0.20
CA LEU A 185 -1.89 15.41 -1.01
C LEU A 185 -3.08 14.92 -0.20
N THR A 186 -4.20 15.62 -0.32
CA THR A 186 -5.49 15.20 0.24
C THR A 186 -6.44 14.80 -0.87
N ALA A 187 -7.50 14.11 -0.49
CA ALA A 187 -8.66 13.86 -1.34
C ALA A 187 -9.93 14.26 -0.58
N TYR A 188 -11.06 14.46 -1.26
CA TYR A 188 -12.34 14.58 -0.58
C TYR A 188 -12.79 13.22 -0.05
N CYS A 189 -13.33 13.19 1.16
CA CYS A 189 -14.01 12.01 1.69
C CYS A 189 -15.13 11.57 0.72
N GLU A 190 -15.04 10.38 0.17
CA GLU A 190 -16.00 9.81 -0.79
C GLU A 190 -17.28 9.25 -0.13
N HIS A 191 -17.52 9.57 1.14
CA HIS A 191 -18.81 9.28 1.76
C HIS A 191 -19.86 10.24 1.16
N PRO A 192 -21.02 9.76 0.69
CA PRO A 192 -22.00 10.59 -0.03
C PRO A 192 -22.37 11.90 0.69
N ASP A 193 -22.49 11.85 2.02
CA ASP A 193 -22.87 12.99 2.85
C ASP A 193 -21.68 13.77 3.46
N CYS A 194 -20.48 13.70 2.86
CA CYS A 194 -19.27 14.33 3.40
C CYS A 194 -18.48 15.08 2.33
N ILE A 195 -17.88 16.21 2.72
CA ILE A 195 -16.95 16.98 1.87
C ILE A 195 -15.61 17.30 2.57
N ARG A 196 -15.37 16.68 3.73
CA ARG A 196 -14.13 16.90 4.49
C ARG A 196 -12.93 16.33 3.75
N ASP A 197 -11.76 16.90 4.01
CA ASP A 197 -10.50 16.30 3.59
C ASP A 197 -10.34 14.90 4.18
N SER A 198 -9.79 14.02 3.35
CA SER A 198 -9.41 12.66 3.67
C SER A 198 -7.91 12.49 3.51
N TYR A 199 -7.32 11.84 4.51
CA TYR A 199 -5.92 11.43 4.51
C TYR A 199 -5.77 9.91 4.43
N TYR A 200 -6.89 9.16 4.44
CA TYR A 200 -6.89 7.72 4.61
C TYR A 200 -7.49 7.00 3.41
N THR A 201 -6.82 5.91 3.05
CA THR A 201 -7.40 4.88 2.19
C THR A 201 -8.30 4.01 3.06
N TYR A 202 -9.59 3.98 2.73
CA TYR A 202 -10.58 3.12 3.35
C TYR A 202 -10.83 1.91 2.47
N ARG A 203 -10.67 0.72 3.07
CA ARG A 203 -10.93 -0.57 2.43
C ARG A 203 -12.29 -1.08 2.87
N PHE A 204 -13.10 -1.49 1.90
CA PHE A 204 -14.42 -2.06 2.14
C PHE A 204 -14.77 -3.11 1.08
N TYR A 205 -15.80 -3.89 1.33
CA TYR A 205 -16.37 -4.87 0.41
C TYR A 205 -17.81 -4.47 0.09
N SER A 206 -18.29 -4.86 -1.08
CA SER A 206 -19.69 -4.68 -1.45
C SER A 206 -20.40 -6.04 -1.42
N VAL A 207 -21.24 -6.26 -0.42
CA VAL A 207 -21.94 -7.53 -0.20
C VAL A 207 -23.45 -7.26 -0.15
N ASP A 208 -24.21 -7.85 -1.07
CA ASP A 208 -25.66 -7.66 -1.21
C ASP A 208 -26.08 -6.19 -1.28
N GLY A 209 -25.30 -5.36 -1.99
CA GLY A 209 -25.55 -3.92 -2.12
C GLY A 209 -25.20 -3.09 -0.88
N LYS A 210 -24.63 -3.70 0.18
CA LYS A 210 -24.14 -3.00 1.37
C LYS A 210 -22.64 -2.79 1.33
N GLU A 211 -22.21 -1.65 1.87
CA GLU A 211 -20.80 -1.35 2.15
C GLU A 211 -20.39 -2.03 3.47
N CYS A 212 -19.47 -2.99 3.39
CA CYS A 212 -18.97 -3.75 4.52
C CYS A 212 -17.51 -3.34 4.80
N PRO A 213 -17.18 -2.69 5.92
CA PRO A 213 -15.80 -2.33 6.22
C PRO A 213 -14.89 -3.56 6.29
N ALA A 214 -13.65 -3.43 5.81
CA ALA A 214 -12.66 -4.48 5.99
C ALA A 214 -12.34 -4.68 7.48
N LEU A 215 -12.15 -5.94 7.88
CA LEU A 215 -11.72 -6.27 9.24
C LEU A 215 -10.26 -5.83 9.44
N TYR A 216 -9.89 -5.52 10.68
CA TYR A 216 -8.53 -5.10 11.00
C TYR A 216 -7.48 -6.11 10.51
N PHE A 217 -7.73 -7.40 10.69
CA PHE A 217 -6.83 -8.49 10.28
C PHE A 217 -6.98 -8.91 8.82
N ASP A 218 -7.62 -8.10 7.98
CA ASP A 218 -7.66 -8.34 6.53
C ASP A 218 -6.23 -8.21 5.94
N PRO A 219 -5.80 -9.06 4.98
CA PRO A 219 -4.43 -9.10 4.48
C PRO A 219 -3.92 -7.72 4.07
N LEU A 220 -2.70 -7.37 4.48
CA LEU A 220 -2.17 -6.02 4.25
C LEU A 220 -2.20 -5.61 2.77
N ILE A 221 -1.65 -6.44 1.88
CA ILE A 221 -1.65 -6.20 0.44
C ILE A 221 -2.75 -7.05 -0.20
N ILE A 222 -3.69 -6.37 -0.87
CA ILE A 222 -4.66 -6.99 -1.79
C ILE A 222 -4.69 -6.11 -3.03
N VAL A 223 -4.19 -6.62 -4.16
CA VAL A 223 -4.03 -5.84 -5.39
C VAL A 223 -5.41 -5.62 -6.02
N GLY A 224 -5.78 -4.37 -6.26
CA GLY A 224 -7.06 -3.97 -6.85
C GLY A 224 -7.43 -2.52 -6.53
N GLY A 225 -8.66 -2.12 -6.89
CA GLY A 225 -9.23 -0.82 -6.52
C GLY A 225 -9.41 0.22 -7.63
N ASP A 226 -9.08 -0.11 -8.89
CA ASP A 226 -9.31 0.82 -10.00
C ASP A 226 -10.74 0.78 -10.51
N LYS A 227 -11.40 -0.37 -10.32
CA LYS A 227 -12.81 -0.57 -10.66
C LYS A 227 -13.55 -1.05 -9.42
N ARG A 228 -14.79 -0.58 -9.28
CA ARG A 228 -15.69 -1.10 -8.25
C ARG A 228 -16.06 -2.55 -8.57
N THR A 229 -16.04 -3.40 -7.57
CA THR A 229 -16.44 -4.80 -7.65
C THR A 229 -17.49 -5.11 -6.58
N ASN A 230 -18.39 -6.05 -6.91
CA ASN A 230 -19.33 -6.65 -5.96
C ASN A 230 -18.88 -8.05 -5.51
N ASP A 231 -17.65 -8.46 -5.87
CA ASP A 231 -17.06 -9.70 -5.38
C ASP A 231 -16.74 -9.55 -3.89
N PRO A 232 -17.30 -10.38 -2.99
CA PRO A 232 -17.06 -10.29 -1.56
C PRO A 232 -15.64 -10.73 -1.15
N LYS A 233 -14.83 -11.28 -2.07
CA LYS A 233 -13.41 -11.64 -1.87
C LYS A 233 -12.45 -10.51 -2.23
N ILE A 234 -12.86 -9.58 -3.10
CA ILE A 234 -12.00 -8.50 -3.61
C ILE A 234 -12.47 -7.16 -3.02
N PRO A 235 -11.62 -6.44 -2.28
CA PRO A 235 -12.03 -5.17 -1.69
C PRO A 235 -12.13 -4.06 -2.74
N ASN A 236 -13.00 -3.10 -2.45
CA ASN A 236 -12.99 -1.76 -2.99
C ASN A 236 -12.17 -0.83 -2.11
N TYR A 237 -11.67 0.24 -2.73
CA TYR A 237 -10.91 1.29 -2.05
C TYR A 237 -11.54 2.64 -2.34
N SER A 238 -11.68 3.46 -1.30
CA SER A 238 -12.10 4.86 -1.40
C SER A 238 -11.35 5.71 -0.40
N THR A 239 -11.48 7.02 -0.49
CA THR A 239 -10.93 7.95 0.49
C THR A 239 -11.98 8.29 1.55
N ARG A 240 -11.62 8.25 2.84
CA ARG A 240 -12.53 8.62 3.95
C ARG A 240 -11.83 9.48 5.01
N CYS A 241 -12.52 10.51 5.48
CA CYS A 241 -12.09 11.27 6.66
C CYS A 241 -12.19 10.40 7.94
N ASP A 242 -11.65 10.87 9.06
CA ASP A 242 -11.66 10.13 10.33
C ASP A 242 -13.03 9.63 10.79
N HIS A 243 -14.08 10.41 10.51
CA HIS A 243 -15.44 10.05 10.93
C HIS A 243 -16.04 8.87 10.15
N HIS A 244 -15.62 8.70 8.88
CA HIS A 244 -16.18 7.71 7.95
C HIS A 244 -15.20 6.58 7.62
N HIS A 245 -14.02 6.56 8.26
CA HIS A 245 -13.06 5.48 8.13
C HIS A 245 -13.28 4.47 9.25
N PHE A 246 -13.99 3.39 8.94
CA PHE A 246 -14.29 2.32 9.89
C PHE A 246 -13.22 1.22 9.83
N LEU A 247 -12.77 0.77 11.00
CA LEU A 247 -11.76 -0.29 11.12
C LEU A 247 -12.14 -1.26 12.26
N PRO A 248 -13.20 -2.07 12.07
CA PRO A 248 -13.67 -3.00 13.08
C PRO A 248 -12.71 -4.17 13.30
N GLY A 249 -12.78 -4.80 14.47
CA GLY A 249 -12.02 -6.02 14.78
C GLY A 249 -10.61 -5.81 15.36
N LYS A 250 -10.13 -4.57 15.53
CA LYS A 250 -8.79 -4.30 16.10
C LYS A 250 -8.57 -4.92 17.50
N GLU A 251 -9.51 -4.72 18.41
CA GLU A 251 -9.44 -5.29 19.76
C GLU A 251 -9.52 -6.83 19.73
N TYR A 252 -10.42 -7.40 18.93
CA TYR A 252 -10.49 -8.84 18.70
C TYR A 252 -9.16 -9.40 18.19
N THR A 253 -8.49 -8.71 17.25
CA THR A 253 -7.20 -9.15 16.70
C THR A 253 -6.17 -9.34 17.79
N PHE A 254 -6.00 -8.35 18.67
CA PHE A 254 -4.93 -8.39 19.68
C PHE A 254 -5.30 -9.14 20.96
N MET A 255 -6.57 -9.15 21.34
CA MET A 255 -7.01 -9.74 22.60
C MET A 255 -7.48 -11.20 22.46
N ILE A 256 -7.80 -11.64 21.24
CA ILE A 256 -8.36 -12.98 20.98
C ILE A 256 -7.57 -13.70 19.88
N LEU A 257 -7.56 -13.17 18.65
CA LEU A 257 -6.98 -13.89 17.52
C LEU A 257 -5.47 -14.15 17.67
N LYS A 258 -4.69 -13.11 18.00
CA LYS A 258 -3.25 -13.22 18.20
C LYS A 258 -2.88 -14.18 19.35
N PRO A 259 -3.47 -14.09 20.55
CA PRO A 259 -3.26 -15.08 21.60
C PRO A 259 -3.60 -16.53 21.18
N LEU A 260 -4.64 -16.74 20.37
CA LEU A 260 -4.94 -18.06 19.82
C LEU A 260 -3.86 -18.54 18.84
N GLY A 261 -3.32 -17.63 18.01
CA GLY A 261 -2.14 -17.88 17.17
C GLY A 261 -0.90 -18.27 17.97
N GLU A 262 -0.58 -17.54 19.04
CA GLU A 262 0.56 -17.84 19.90
C GLU A 262 0.43 -19.21 20.60
N LEU A 263 -0.78 -19.59 21.03
CA LEU A 263 -1.05 -20.93 21.54
C LEU A 263 -0.84 -22.01 20.47
N ALA A 264 -1.27 -21.75 19.24
CA ALA A 264 -1.04 -22.66 18.11
C ALA A 264 0.45 -22.80 17.82
N TYR A 265 1.21 -21.70 17.78
CA TYR A 265 2.68 -21.71 17.65
C TYR A 265 3.35 -22.57 18.72
N GLY A 266 2.87 -22.47 19.98
CA GLY A 266 3.31 -23.30 21.10
C GLY A 266 2.86 -24.77 21.05
N GLY A 267 2.23 -25.21 19.96
CA GLY A 267 1.80 -26.59 19.73
C GLY A 267 0.33 -26.89 20.08
N ASN A 268 -0.39 -25.95 20.70
CA ASN A 268 -1.80 -26.11 21.05
C ASN A 268 -2.72 -25.47 20.00
N VAL A 269 -2.91 -26.15 18.87
CA VAL A 269 -3.66 -25.63 17.71
C VAL A 269 -5.19 -25.65 17.92
N LYS A 270 -5.70 -26.50 18.83
CA LYS A 270 -7.15 -26.75 18.99
C LYS A 270 -7.99 -25.50 19.25
N PRO A 271 -7.58 -24.54 20.12
CA PRO A 271 -8.36 -23.34 20.38
C PRO A 271 -8.51 -22.44 19.15
N LEU A 272 -7.42 -22.27 18.38
CA LEU A 272 -7.44 -21.50 17.13
C LEU A 272 -8.32 -22.18 16.09
N LEU A 273 -8.15 -23.49 15.89
CA LEU A 273 -8.98 -24.27 14.96
C LEU A 273 -10.47 -24.17 15.31
N LYS A 274 -10.82 -24.25 16.59
CA LYS A 274 -12.20 -24.10 17.05
C LYS A 274 -12.76 -22.73 16.67
N GLU A 275 -12.03 -21.65 16.94
CA GLU A 275 -12.49 -20.29 16.60
C GLU A 275 -12.64 -20.12 15.08
N LEU A 276 -11.66 -20.54 14.28
CA LEU A 276 -11.70 -20.41 12.83
C LEU A 276 -12.85 -21.22 12.20
N ASN A 277 -13.17 -22.39 12.75
CA ASN A 277 -14.32 -23.18 12.33
C ASN A 277 -15.64 -22.48 12.65
N LEU A 278 -15.78 -21.90 13.86
CA LEU A 278 -16.97 -21.12 14.21
C LEU A 278 -17.10 -19.90 13.30
N VAL A 279 -16.04 -19.13 13.10
CA VAL A 279 -16.06 -17.96 12.21
C VAL A 279 -16.51 -18.32 10.79
N LYS A 280 -16.14 -19.51 10.28
CA LYS A 280 -16.47 -19.93 8.92
C LYS A 280 -17.88 -20.51 8.78
N HIS A 281 -18.31 -21.33 9.75
CA HIS A 281 -19.50 -22.17 9.61
C HIS A 281 -20.65 -21.78 10.53
N ASP A 282 -20.37 -21.09 11.64
CA ASP A 282 -21.37 -20.66 12.64
C ASP A 282 -20.88 -19.40 13.38
N ILE A 283 -20.83 -18.28 12.63
CA ILE A 283 -20.16 -17.06 13.09
C ILE A 283 -20.81 -16.52 14.37
N GLU A 284 -22.10 -16.71 14.59
CA GLU A 284 -22.81 -16.21 15.78
C GLU A 284 -22.30 -16.82 17.09
N GLN A 285 -21.73 -18.03 17.02
CA GLN A 285 -21.11 -18.71 18.17
C GLN A 285 -19.61 -18.39 18.33
N SER A 286 -19.01 -17.65 17.39
CA SER A 286 -17.60 -17.29 17.46
C SER A 286 -17.33 -16.23 18.52
N ARG A 287 -16.07 -16.18 19.00
CA ARG A 287 -15.61 -15.08 19.86
C ARG A 287 -15.59 -13.76 19.09
N LEU A 288 -15.35 -13.80 17.77
CA LEU A 288 -15.45 -12.63 16.90
C LEU A 288 -16.83 -11.96 16.97
N TYR A 289 -17.90 -12.72 16.75
CA TYR A 289 -19.25 -12.19 16.78
C TYR A 289 -19.64 -11.69 18.18
N THR A 290 -19.34 -12.47 19.22
CA THR A 290 -19.58 -12.07 20.61
C THR A 290 -18.90 -10.74 20.92
N HIS A 291 -17.62 -10.61 20.57
CA HIS A 291 -16.87 -9.36 20.74
C HIS A 291 -17.52 -8.20 19.98
N PHE A 292 -17.99 -8.42 18.75
CA PHE A 292 -18.63 -7.39 17.93
C PHE A 292 -19.96 -6.93 18.52
N VAL A 293 -20.80 -7.86 18.97
CA VAL A 293 -22.07 -7.53 19.65
C VAL A 293 -21.82 -6.71 20.90
N ASP A 294 -20.89 -7.14 21.75
CA ASP A 294 -20.57 -6.43 22.99
C ASP A 294 -20.00 -5.04 22.72
N ARG A 295 -19.12 -4.91 21.70
CA ARG A 295 -18.44 -3.66 21.38
C ARG A 295 -19.30 -2.64 20.65
N PHE A 296 -20.15 -3.10 19.73
CA PHE A 296 -20.85 -2.23 18.79
C PHE A 296 -22.37 -2.23 18.95
N ILE A 297 -22.97 -3.19 19.64
CA ILE A 297 -24.43 -3.25 19.83
C ILE A 297 -24.81 -3.01 21.29
N ARG A 298 -24.17 -3.69 22.24
CA ARG A 298 -24.45 -3.58 23.68
C ARG A 298 -23.68 -2.44 24.34
N THR A 299 -23.80 -1.25 23.78
CA THR A 299 -23.15 -0.03 24.27
C THR A 299 -24.13 1.13 24.28
N GLU A 300 -23.82 2.22 24.97
CA GLU A 300 -24.67 3.42 25.04
C GLU A 300 -24.93 4.04 23.67
N ASN A 301 -23.99 3.89 22.73
CA ASN A 301 -24.10 4.42 21.36
C ASN A 301 -23.88 3.31 20.33
N PRO A 302 -24.92 2.49 20.03
CA PRO A 302 -24.80 1.38 19.10
C PRO A 302 -24.38 1.81 17.68
N LYS A 303 -23.52 1.00 17.04
CA LYS A 303 -22.98 1.20 15.69
C LYS A 303 -23.21 -0.06 14.84
N PRO A 304 -24.46 -0.31 14.40
CA PRO A 304 -24.81 -1.53 13.67
C PRO A 304 -24.04 -1.69 12.35
N THR A 305 -23.60 -0.60 11.72
CA THR A 305 -22.77 -0.63 10.51
C THR A 305 -21.43 -1.36 10.70
N MET A 306 -20.92 -1.45 11.93
CA MET A 306 -19.70 -2.22 12.22
C MET A 306 -19.93 -3.73 12.11
N MET A 307 -21.19 -4.19 12.31
CA MET A 307 -21.55 -5.61 12.15
C MET A 307 -21.53 -6.06 10.70
N ASP A 308 -21.69 -5.14 9.74
CA ASP A 308 -21.65 -5.48 8.31
C ASP A 308 -20.28 -6.03 7.88
N ALA A 309 -19.21 -5.78 8.64
CA ALA A 309 -17.89 -6.40 8.43
C ALA A 309 -17.90 -7.93 8.52
N LEU A 310 -18.86 -8.50 9.27
CA LEU A 310 -19.00 -9.95 9.46
C LEU A 310 -19.67 -10.64 8.26
N ARG A 311 -20.18 -9.88 7.29
CA ARG A 311 -20.77 -10.40 6.04
C ARG A 311 -19.72 -10.71 4.97
N VAL A 312 -18.49 -10.24 5.17
CA VAL A 312 -17.41 -10.37 4.19
C VAL A 312 -17.01 -11.84 4.05
N SER A 313 -16.63 -12.27 2.84
CA SER A 313 -16.19 -13.64 2.61
C SER A 313 -14.79 -13.91 3.17
N CYS A 314 -14.49 -15.20 3.38
CA CYS A 314 -13.16 -15.70 3.70
C CYS A 314 -12.56 -15.15 5.01
N ILE A 315 -13.37 -14.86 6.04
CA ILE A 315 -12.90 -14.26 7.30
C ILE A 315 -11.86 -15.15 7.99
N SER A 316 -12.09 -16.46 8.04
CA SER A 316 -11.14 -17.41 8.66
C SER A 316 -9.82 -17.49 7.87
N GLU A 317 -9.87 -17.50 6.54
CA GLU A 317 -8.70 -17.46 5.68
C GLU A 317 -7.90 -16.16 5.86
N LYS A 318 -8.59 -15.01 5.95
CA LYS A 318 -7.97 -13.71 6.24
C LYS A 318 -7.25 -13.71 7.59
N ALA A 319 -7.90 -14.26 8.63
CA ALA A 319 -7.30 -14.42 9.94
C ALA A 319 -6.04 -15.30 9.90
N LEU A 320 -6.04 -16.39 9.14
CA LEU A 320 -4.86 -17.23 8.93
C LEU A 320 -3.74 -16.49 8.19
N ILE A 321 -4.06 -15.77 7.12
CA ILE A 321 -3.07 -14.97 6.38
C ILE A 321 -2.44 -13.93 7.30
N TYR A 322 -3.21 -13.24 8.14
CA TYR A 322 -2.69 -12.28 9.11
C TYR A 322 -1.71 -12.93 10.09
N LEU A 323 -2.10 -14.04 10.71
CA LEU A 323 -1.26 -14.77 11.67
C LEU A 323 0.04 -15.30 11.04
N PHE A 324 -0.02 -15.75 9.79
CA PHE A 324 1.12 -16.31 9.07
C PHE A 324 2.05 -15.22 8.52
N THR A 325 1.50 -14.26 7.78
CA THR A 325 2.30 -13.32 6.98
C THR A 325 2.78 -12.11 7.76
N GLU A 326 1.97 -11.63 8.72
CA GLU A 326 2.21 -10.37 9.41
C GLU A 326 2.74 -10.58 10.83
N GLU A 327 2.10 -11.47 11.59
CA GLU A 327 2.54 -11.79 12.95
C GLU A 327 3.63 -12.87 13.00
N ASN A 328 3.73 -13.71 11.96
CA ASN A 328 4.69 -14.82 11.89
C ASN A 328 4.58 -15.79 13.10
N ILE A 329 3.35 -16.10 13.52
CA ILE A 329 3.03 -16.93 14.70
C ILE A 329 2.25 -18.20 14.36
N ILE A 330 2.29 -18.65 13.11
CA ILE A 330 1.92 -20.01 12.72
C ILE A 330 2.90 -20.49 11.65
N THR A 331 3.25 -21.78 11.65
CA THR A 331 4.14 -22.35 10.62
C THR A 331 3.38 -22.66 9.33
N ALA A 332 4.09 -22.91 8.23
CA ALA A 332 3.47 -23.32 6.97
C ALA A 332 2.68 -24.63 7.13
N GLU A 333 3.22 -25.62 7.85
CA GLU A 333 2.53 -26.87 8.18
C GLU A 333 1.25 -26.64 8.99
N GLN A 334 1.30 -25.76 9.99
CA GLN A 334 0.12 -25.39 10.79
C GLN A 334 -0.92 -24.67 9.94
N MET A 335 -0.50 -23.78 9.04
CA MET A 335 -1.39 -23.09 8.11
C MET A 335 -2.08 -24.07 7.17
N GLN A 336 -1.35 -25.02 6.58
CA GLN A 336 -1.91 -26.08 5.73
C GLN A 336 -2.88 -26.97 6.51
N TYR A 337 -2.50 -27.40 7.72
CA TYR A 337 -3.36 -28.18 8.60
C TYR A 337 -4.66 -27.43 8.88
N LEU A 338 -4.59 -26.21 9.41
CA LEU A 338 -5.75 -25.38 9.73
C LEU A 338 -6.64 -25.16 8.51
N MET A 339 -6.05 -24.87 7.34
CA MET A 339 -6.79 -24.69 6.10
C MET A 339 -7.58 -25.92 5.69
N ARG A 340 -6.97 -27.10 5.75
CA ARG A 340 -7.66 -28.35 5.44
C ARG A 340 -8.80 -28.60 6.43
N GLU A 341 -8.54 -28.46 7.72
CA GLU A 341 -9.53 -28.78 8.77
C GLU A 341 -10.73 -27.81 8.76
N ILE A 342 -10.53 -26.54 8.38
CA ILE A 342 -11.66 -25.60 8.25
C ILE A 342 -12.38 -25.71 6.90
N GLY A 343 -11.84 -26.46 5.92
CA GLY A 343 -12.34 -26.45 4.54
C GLY A 343 -12.11 -25.11 3.84
N GLY A 344 -10.92 -24.54 4.03
CA GLY A 344 -10.56 -23.21 3.54
C GLY A 344 -10.39 -23.11 2.03
N ASP A 345 -10.58 -21.91 1.47
CA ASP A 345 -10.35 -21.64 0.04
C ASP A 345 -8.85 -21.49 -0.26
N MET A 346 -8.23 -22.56 -0.77
CA MET A 346 -6.80 -22.59 -1.10
C MET A 346 -6.41 -21.62 -2.22
N ASN A 347 -7.30 -21.40 -3.20
CA ASN A 347 -7.02 -20.47 -4.29
C ASN A 347 -6.95 -19.04 -3.76
N TYR A 348 -7.90 -18.67 -2.90
CA TYR A 348 -7.89 -17.37 -2.25
C TYR A 348 -6.61 -17.17 -1.43
N ILE A 349 -6.19 -18.13 -0.62
CA ILE A 349 -4.97 -18.00 0.17
C ILE A 349 -3.73 -17.85 -0.70
N ASN A 350 -3.52 -18.74 -1.68
CA ASN A 350 -2.33 -18.68 -2.52
C ASN A 350 -2.23 -17.37 -3.28
N GLU A 351 -3.35 -16.85 -3.78
CA GLU A 351 -3.41 -15.54 -4.43
C GLU A 351 -2.97 -14.42 -3.47
N ARG A 352 -3.51 -14.39 -2.26
CA ARG A 352 -3.16 -13.38 -1.25
C ARG A 352 -1.71 -13.52 -0.76
N LEU A 353 -1.17 -14.74 -0.65
CA LEU A 353 0.23 -14.97 -0.26
C LEU A 353 1.20 -14.43 -1.32
N MET A 354 0.93 -14.68 -2.60
CA MET A 354 1.74 -14.11 -3.70
C MET A 354 1.76 -12.59 -3.66
N GLU A 355 0.60 -11.96 -3.47
CA GLU A 355 0.49 -10.49 -3.37
C GLU A 355 1.29 -9.92 -2.19
N ASN A 356 1.39 -10.68 -1.10
CA ASN A 356 2.18 -10.33 0.08
C ASN A 356 3.64 -10.82 0.00
N ARG A 357 4.11 -11.22 -1.20
CA ARG A 357 5.48 -11.71 -1.48
C ARG A 357 5.91 -12.87 -0.57
N LYS A 358 4.98 -13.80 -0.30
CA LYS A 358 5.23 -15.05 0.42
C LYS A 358 5.13 -16.24 -0.53
N MET A 359 5.83 -17.33 -0.21
CA MET A 359 5.72 -18.60 -0.94
C MET A 359 4.29 -19.12 -0.90
N GLN A 360 3.85 -19.80 -1.96
CA GLN A 360 2.54 -20.43 -1.97
C GLN A 360 2.54 -21.64 -1.03
N LEU A 361 1.38 -22.00 -0.47
CA LEU A 361 1.29 -23.19 0.37
C LEU A 361 1.49 -24.48 -0.42
N THR A 362 1.28 -24.45 -1.74
CA THR A 362 1.50 -25.59 -2.65
C THR A 362 2.98 -25.89 -2.88
N ASP A 363 3.84 -24.87 -2.78
CA ASP A 363 5.29 -25.01 -3.05
C ASP A 363 6.02 -25.71 -1.89
N VAL A 364 5.43 -25.70 -0.69
CA VAL A 364 6.00 -26.32 0.52
C VAL A 364 6.07 -27.85 0.43
N HIS A 365 5.34 -28.49 -0.50
CA HIS A 365 5.36 -29.94 -0.69
C HIS A 365 6.49 -30.43 -1.61
N GLU A 366 7.17 -29.57 -2.36
CA GLU A 366 8.25 -29.99 -3.27
C GLU A 366 9.63 -30.03 -2.60
N GLU A 367 9.75 -29.55 -1.36
CA GLU A 367 11.03 -29.51 -0.61
C GLU A 367 11.10 -30.44 0.62
N SER A 368 10.10 -31.29 0.86
CA SER A 368 10.06 -32.23 2.02
C SER A 368 10.46 -33.65 1.68
#